data_AF-A0A0M8VRW3-F1
#
_entry.id   AF-A0A0M8VRW3-F1
#
_cell.length_a   1.000
_cell.length_b   1.000
_cell.length_c   1.000
_cell.angle_alpha   90.00
_cell.angle_beta   90.00
_cell.angle_gamma   90.00
#
_symmetry.space_group_name_H-M   'P 1'
#
loop_
_entity.id
_entity.type
_entity.pdbx_description
1 polymer ?
#
loop_
_entity_poly.entity_id
_entity_poly.type
_entity_poly.pdbx_seq_one_letter_code
_entity_poly.pdbx_strand_id
1 'polypeptide(L)'
;MLHAALYGDEDQAVILTYAWDRLLIDPLPGPRGADSFTGLESVTRSVWSVPADARPIPPAGSTLPRLAAELPHTLALLDPHHGAEGITRQLEELVSHLAPTSIDLLDVGGDILAQGDEPTLKSPLADALTLAACCQVNAPIRLLVAGPGLDGEISPEDLRPQLGSLVHTFTAEDTETIGSILEWHPSEATAMLAATARGARGVCEVRDAGLPVPLTDEGPTVHEVDLDDALSRNSLARAIMTTAALDEAEAHSREICGFSEIDYERNKAAWLKDQPPVTLNPEDVLSQLDRFQADARTRGITHTTFRHITEALNLNGSQRDELRRLLINSRPGQYDAPLWNIDA
;
A
#
# COMPACT_ATOMS: atom_id res chain seq x y z
N MET A 1 -11.75 6.02 5.09
CA MET A 1 -12.66 5.13 4.35
C MET A 1 -13.16 3.97 5.21
N LEU A 2 -12.38 2.90 5.48
CA LEU A 2 -12.90 1.75 6.26
C LEU A 2 -13.41 2.14 7.66
N HIS A 3 -12.63 2.93 8.40
CA HIS A 3 -13.05 3.39 9.73
C HIS A 3 -14.40 4.10 9.70
N ALA A 4 -14.53 5.12 8.83
CA ALA A 4 -15.78 5.85 8.67
C ALA A 4 -16.96 4.92 8.30
N ALA A 5 -16.72 3.96 7.39
CA ALA A 5 -17.75 3.02 6.95
C ALA A 5 -18.23 2.05 8.06
N LEU A 6 -17.32 1.59 8.94
CA LEU A 6 -17.65 0.59 9.98
C LEU A 6 -18.00 1.20 11.34
N TYR A 7 -17.41 2.33 11.68
CA TYR A 7 -17.43 2.90 13.04
C TYR A 7 -17.97 4.34 13.06
N GLY A 8 -18.20 4.97 11.91
CA GLY A 8 -18.63 6.35 11.79
C GLY A 8 -17.50 7.36 12.02
N ASP A 9 -17.90 8.62 12.22
CA ASP A 9 -16.99 9.78 12.26
C ASP A 9 -16.77 10.37 13.67
N GLU A 10 -17.43 9.83 14.69
CA GLU A 10 -17.37 10.39 16.06
C GLU A 10 -16.11 9.98 16.83
N ASP A 11 -15.60 8.76 16.59
CA ASP A 11 -14.42 8.23 17.27
C ASP A 11 -13.14 8.37 16.41
N GLN A 12 -12.02 8.60 17.08
CA GLN A 12 -10.72 8.72 16.43
C GLN A 12 -9.94 7.40 16.53
N ALA A 13 -9.63 6.79 15.39
CA ALA A 13 -8.69 5.67 15.33
C ALA A 13 -7.22 6.11 15.50
N VAL A 14 -6.43 5.17 16.00
CA VAL A 14 -4.96 5.17 15.88
C VAL A 14 -4.59 4.19 14.77
N ILE A 15 -4.07 4.69 13.66
CA ILE A 15 -3.65 3.90 12.50
C ILE A 15 -2.15 3.65 12.62
N LEU A 16 -1.80 2.38 12.81
CA LEU A 16 -0.43 1.91 12.76
C LEU A 16 -0.06 1.56 11.33
N THR A 17 1.04 2.11 10.85
CA THR A 17 1.49 1.85 9.49
C THR A 17 3.00 2.01 9.39
N TYR A 18 3.58 1.28 8.43
CA TYR A 18 4.99 1.42 8.11
C TYR A 18 5.29 2.80 7.54
N ALA A 19 6.37 3.43 7.97
CA ALA A 19 7.02 4.48 7.19
C ALA A 19 7.86 3.84 6.08
N TRP A 20 7.21 3.16 5.14
CA TRP A 20 7.84 2.45 4.04
C TRP A 20 7.22 2.89 2.72
N ASP A 21 7.58 4.08 2.32
CA ASP A 21 7.08 4.70 1.11
C ASP A 21 7.82 4.18 -0.12
N ARG A 22 7.15 4.24 -1.29
CA ARG A 22 7.75 3.82 -2.56
C ARG A 22 8.93 4.74 -2.92
N LEU A 23 9.89 4.23 -3.70
CA LEU A 23 11.08 4.97 -4.17
C LEU A 23 10.79 6.30 -4.92
N LEU A 24 9.55 6.47 -5.37
CA LEU A 24 8.98 7.71 -5.90
C LEU A 24 8.95 8.85 -4.85
N ILE A 25 8.72 8.51 -3.58
CA ILE A 25 8.56 9.40 -2.44
C ILE A 25 9.78 9.34 -1.52
N ASP A 26 10.18 8.15 -1.09
CA ASP A 26 11.38 7.93 -0.25
C ASP A 26 12.46 7.25 -1.08
N PRO A 27 13.55 7.93 -1.48
CA PRO A 27 14.58 7.34 -2.33
C PRO A 27 15.42 6.25 -1.63
N LEU A 28 15.22 6.03 -0.33
CA LEU A 28 15.97 5.04 0.46
C LEU A 28 15.24 3.68 0.47
N PRO A 29 15.94 2.57 0.14
CA PRO A 29 15.38 1.23 0.28
C PRO A 29 15.04 0.85 1.73
N GLY A 30 13.92 0.16 1.91
CA GLY A 30 13.45 -0.38 3.18
C GLY A 30 12.69 0.65 4.05
N PRO A 31 12.12 0.17 5.17
CA PRO A 31 11.30 0.98 6.07
C PRO A 31 12.11 1.99 6.88
N ARG A 32 11.49 3.12 7.22
CA ARG A 32 12.04 4.16 8.11
C ARG A 32 11.60 3.93 9.55
N GLY A 33 12.50 4.23 10.49
CA GLY A 33 12.22 4.24 11.93
C GLY A 33 12.05 5.66 12.47
N ALA A 34 11.85 5.78 13.79
CA ALA A 34 11.65 7.07 14.45
C ALA A 34 12.84 8.05 14.29
N ASP A 35 14.05 7.52 14.14
CA ASP A 35 15.28 8.29 13.92
C ASP A 35 15.35 8.99 12.55
N SER A 36 14.45 8.61 11.62
CA SER A 36 14.35 9.15 10.28
C SER A 36 13.44 10.38 10.20
N PHE A 37 12.92 10.85 11.34
CA PHE A 37 11.98 11.98 11.42
C PHE A 37 12.38 12.99 12.50
N THR A 38 11.94 14.23 12.30
CA THR A 38 11.84 15.24 13.36
C THR A 38 10.38 15.52 13.66
N GLY A 39 10.06 15.92 14.90
CA GLY A 39 8.70 16.30 15.29
C GLY A 39 7.76 15.14 15.57
N LEU A 40 8.26 13.92 15.73
CA LEU A 40 7.47 12.80 16.24
C LEU A 40 7.12 13.01 17.72
N GLU A 41 5.97 12.48 18.14
CA GLU A 41 5.53 12.50 19.53
C GLU A 41 5.50 11.08 20.10
N SER A 42 6.03 10.88 21.30
CA SER A 42 6.02 9.56 21.95
C SER A 42 4.61 9.24 22.44
N VAL A 43 4.08 8.09 22.00
CA VAL A 43 2.81 7.53 22.48
C VAL A 43 3.09 6.52 23.59
N THR A 44 4.04 5.61 23.34
CA THR A 44 4.53 4.64 24.30
C THR A 44 6.06 4.66 24.31
N ARG A 45 6.68 3.70 24.99
CA ARG A 45 8.14 3.57 25.00
C ARG A 45 8.69 3.27 23.60
N SER A 46 7.97 2.46 22.84
CA SER A 46 8.40 1.93 21.54
C SER A 46 7.63 2.53 20.36
N VAL A 47 6.53 3.25 20.60
CA VAL A 47 5.66 3.80 19.55
C VAL A 47 5.68 5.33 19.54
N TRP A 48 5.78 5.88 18.33
CA TRP A 48 5.77 7.30 18.05
C TRP A 48 4.63 7.64 17.09
N SER A 49 3.83 8.66 17.40
CA SER A 49 2.87 9.23 16.46
C SER A 49 3.57 10.17 15.47
N VAL A 50 2.96 10.33 14.30
CA VAL A 50 3.41 11.22 13.23
C VAL A 50 2.41 12.37 13.07
N PRO A 51 2.64 13.51 13.74
CA PRO A 51 1.85 14.72 13.54
C PRO A 51 2.01 15.31 12.13
N ALA A 52 1.09 16.20 11.76
CA ALA A 52 1.09 16.91 10.48
C ALA A 52 2.34 17.78 10.22
N ASP A 53 3.00 18.26 11.28
CA ASP A 53 4.20 19.08 11.21
C ASP A 53 5.51 18.28 11.36
N ALA A 54 5.42 16.95 11.56
CA ALA A 54 6.57 16.06 11.49
C ALA A 54 7.23 16.14 10.11
N ARG A 55 8.54 15.92 10.07
CA ARG A 55 9.31 15.99 8.82
C ARG A 55 10.27 14.82 8.72
N PRO A 56 10.26 14.05 7.62
CA PRO A 56 11.32 13.09 7.35
C PRO A 56 12.64 13.85 7.21
N ILE A 57 13.73 13.24 7.68
CA ILE A 57 15.07 13.81 7.64
C ILE A 57 15.68 13.44 6.28
N PRO A 58 16.05 14.44 5.44
CA PRO A 58 16.63 14.15 4.13
C PRO A 58 17.87 13.24 4.24
N PRO A 59 18.04 12.28 3.32
CA PRO A 59 17.29 12.14 2.07
C PRO A 59 15.97 11.35 2.19
N ALA A 60 15.55 10.94 3.39
CA ALA A 60 14.30 10.21 3.56
C ALA A 60 13.09 11.05 3.12
N GLY A 61 12.13 10.38 2.51
CA GLY A 61 10.79 10.91 2.24
C GLY A 61 9.73 10.22 3.09
N SER A 62 8.53 10.80 3.16
CA SER A 62 7.36 10.06 3.66
C SER A 62 6.04 10.73 3.26
N THR A 63 5.01 9.93 3.00
CA THR A 63 3.62 10.38 2.85
C THR A 63 2.93 10.64 4.19
N LEU A 64 3.42 10.07 5.29
CA LEU A 64 2.73 10.05 6.59
C LEU A 64 2.40 11.44 7.15
N PRO A 65 3.32 12.45 7.17
CA PRO A 65 2.96 13.77 7.70
C PRO A 65 1.82 14.45 6.92
N ARG A 66 1.78 14.25 5.59
CA ARG A 66 0.68 14.79 4.77
C ARG A 66 -0.62 14.03 4.99
N LEU A 67 -0.57 12.70 5.16
CA LEU A 67 -1.75 11.92 5.55
C LEU A 67 -2.28 12.38 6.92
N ALA A 68 -1.41 12.61 7.91
CA ALA A 68 -1.79 13.10 9.23
C ALA A 68 -2.42 14.51 9.20
N ALA A 69 -2.11 15.32 8.19
CA ALA A 69 -2.71 16.64 8.00
C ALA A 69 -4.12 16.58 7.37
N GLU A 70 -4.40 15.53 6.60
CA GLU A 70 -5.65 15.39 5.82
C GLU A 70 -6.64 14.37 6.45
N LEU A 71 -6.18 13.50 7.36
CA LEU A 71 -7.01 12.52 8.05
C LEU A 71 -7.34 12.95 9.49
N PRO A 72 -8.54 12.62 10.01
CA PRO A 72 -8.92 12.91 11.39
C PRO A 72 -8.32 11.91 12.41
N HIS A 73 -7.40 11.04 11.98
CA HIS A 73 -6.88 9.92 12.75
C HIS A 73 -5.45 10.19 13.24
N THR A 74 -5.08 9.56 14.35
CA THR A 74 -3.68 9.54 14.77
C THR A 74 -2.93 8.54 13.92
N LEU A 75 -1.92 8.98 13.19
CA LEU A 75 -0.98 8.07 12.54
C LEU A 75 0.17 7.76 13.49
N ALA A 76 0.54 6.49 13.60
CA ALA A 76 1.66 6.04 14.40
C ALA A 76 2.55 5.08 13.61
N LEU A 77 3.86 5.16 13.85
CA LEU A 77 4.84 4.31 13.22
C LEU A 77 4.68 2.87 13.71
N LEU A 78 4.60 1.94 12.76
CA LEU A 78 4.87 0.53 12.98
C LEU A 78 6.31 0.25 12.52
N ASP A 79 7.21 0.06 13.47
CA ASP A 79 8.65 -0.08 13.18
C ASP A 79 9.08 -1.56 13.13
N PRO A 80 9.49 -2.09 11.97
CA PRO A 80 9.91 -3.49 11.82
C PRO A 80 11.39 -3.73 12.12
N HIS A 81 12.21 -2.73 12.44
CA HIS A 81 13.67 -2.90 12.58
C HIS A 81 14.06 -3.94 13.65
N HIS A 82 13.18 -4.17 14.63
CA HIS A 82 13.34 -5.16 15.68
C HIS A 82 12.57 -6.48 15.41
N GLY A 83 12.30 -6.78 14.14
CA GLY A 83 11.63 -8.01 13.71
C GLY A 83 10.19 -8.12 14.22
N ALA A 84 9.61 -9.33 14.11
CA ALA A 84 8.26 -9.60 14.58
C ALA A 84 8.12 -9.36 16.09
N GLU A 85 9.14 -9.68 16.90
CA GLU A 85 9.14 -9.42 18.35
C GLU A 85 9.04 -7.92 18.69
N GLY A 86 9.68 -7.08 17.87
CA GLY A 86 9.61 -5.62 17.98
C GLY A 86 8.21 -5.09 17.70
N ILE A 87 7.55 -5.62 16.67
CA ILE A 87 6.19 -5.25 16.30
C ILE A 87 5.20 -5.72 17.38
N THR A 88 5.29 -6.97 17.84
CA THR A 88 4.44 -7.51 18.92
C THR A 88 4.47 -6.62 20.14
N ARG A 89 5.66 -6.19 20.57
CA ARG A 89 5.84 -5.28 21.72
C ARG A 89 5.19 -3.92 21.49
N GLN A 90 5.32 -3.34 20.30
CA GLN A 90 4.66 -2.07 19.97
C GLN A 90 3.13 -2.20 20.08
N LEU A 91 2.58 -3.30 19.56
CA LEU A 91 1.15 -3.59 19.64
C LEU A 91 0.69 -3.79 21.10
N GLU A 92 1.40 -4.61 21.89
CA GLU A 92 1.08 -4.83 23.31
C GLU A 92 1.14 -3.54 24.14
N GLU A 93 2.15 -2.70 23.92
CA GLU A 93 2.27 -1.39 24.57
C GLU A 93 1.06 -0.51 24.25
N LEU A 94 0.62 -0.47 22.99
CA LEU A 94 -0.55 0.31 22.58
C LEU A 94 -1.86 -0.25 23.12
N VAL A 95 -2.06 -1.57 23.08
CA VAL A 95 -3.24 -2.21 23.66
C VAL A 95 -3.34 -1.89 25.14
N SER A 96 -2.23 -1.97 25.87
CA SER A 96 -2.20 -1.60 27.29
C SER A 96 -2.40 -0.11 27.54
N HIS A 97 -1.93 0.76 26.64
CA HIS A 97 -2.00 2.21 26.80
C HIS A 97 -3.38 2.78 26.45
N LEU A 98 -3.96 2.32 25.34
CA LEU A 98 -5.19 2.85 24.75
C LEU A 98 -6.44 2.08 25.17
N ALA A 99 -6.31 0.79 25.54
CA ALA A 99 -7.44 -0.11 25.80
C ALA A 99 -8.53 -0.03 24.71
N PRO A 100 -8.19 -0.30 23.43
CA PRO A 100 -9.10 -0.08 22.32
C PRO A 100 -10.32 -1.00 22.38
N THR A 101 -11.44 -0.53 21.83
CA THR A 101 -12.70 -1.30 21.72
C THR A 101 -12.59 -2.43 20.69
N SER A 102 -11.81 -2.22 19.63
CA SER A 102 -11.51 -3.20 18.59
C SER A 102 -10.11 -2.97 18.01
N ILE A 103 -9.56 -4.01 17.40
CA ILE A 103 -8.29 -3.97 16.66
C ILE A 103 -8.52 -4.67 15.33
N ASP A 104 -8.32 -3.94 14.23
CA ASP A 104 -8.41 -4.49 12.87
C ASP A 104 -7.01 -4.48 12.24
N LEU A 105 -6.55 -5.63 11.76
CA LEU A 105 -5.42 -5.78 10.86
C LEU A 105 -5.97 -5.69 9.43
N LEU A 106 -5.66 -4.61 8.72
CA LEU A 106 -6.17 -4.36 7.38
C LEU A 106 -5.08 -4.57 6.33
N ASP A 107 -5.37 -5.43 5.37
CA ASP A 107 -4.60 -5.58 4.13
C ASP A 107 -5.47 -5.16 2.92
N VAL A 108 -4.86 -4.49 1.94
CA VAL A 108 -5.51 -4.06 0.70
C VAL A 108 -4.88 -4.81 -0.47
N GLY A 109 -5.60 -5.80 -0.99
CA GLY A 109 -5.11 -6.68 -2.04
C GLY A 109 -5.20 -8.15 -1.64
N GLY A 110 -4.81 -8.51 -0.41
CA GLY A 110 -4.97 -9.87 0.12
C GLY A 110 -3.71 -10.73 0.04
N ASP A 111 -2.57 -10.18 -0.34
CA ASP A 111 -1.27 -10.88 -0.35
C ASP A 111 -0.79 -11.26 1.06
N ILE A 112 -1.38 -10.72 2.13
CA ILE A 112 -1.21 -11.25 3.49
C ILE A 112 -1.60 -12.74 3.62
N LEU A 113 -2.52 -13.21 2.75
CA LEU A 113 -2.98 -14.61 2.70
C LEU A 113 -2.09 -15.50 1.83
N ALA A 114 -1.05 -14.95 1.20
CA ALA A 114 -0.12 -15.70 0.38
C ALA A 114 0.64 -16.75 1.20
N GLN A 115 0.95 -17.88 0.55
CA GLN A 115 1.81 -18.92 1.08
C GLN A 115 3.28 -18.46 1.15
N GLY A 116 3.70 -17.64 0.18
CA GLY A 116 5.04 -17.06 0.08
C GLY A 116 5.83 -17.49 -1.16
N ASP A 117 5.38 -18.51 -1.89
CA ASP A 117 6.03 -19.05 -3.09
C ASP A 117 5.25 -18.79 -4.39
N GLU A 118 4.19 -17.98 -4.32
CA GLU A 118 3.42 -17.57 -5.49
C GLU A 118 4.31 -16.82 -6.50
N PRO A 119 4.32 -17.20 -7.79
CA PRO A 119 5.20 -16.59 -8.79
C PRO A 119 4.98 -15.09 -9.02
N THR A 120 3.79 -14.61 -8.65
CA THR A 120 3.31 -13.25 -8.86
C THR A 120 3.53 -12.35 -7.65
N LEU A 121 3.88 -12.92 -6.48
CA LEU A 121 4.17 -12.22 -5.24
C LEU A 121 5.41 -11.32 -5.38
N LYS A 122 5.34 -10.11 -4.83
CA LYS A 122 6.32 -9.02 -4.95
C LYS A 122 6.67 -8.36 -3.63
N SER A 123 5.74 -8.22 -2.68
CA SER A 123 5.97 -7.49 -1.44
C SER A 123 5.51 -8.20 -0.14
N PRO A 124 5.89 -9.47 0.11
CA PRO A 124 5.30 -10.23 1.22
C PRO A 124 5.84 -9.90 2.61
N LEU A 125 6.93 -9.13 2.74
CA LEU A 125 7.67 -9.05 4.00
C LEU A 125 6.95 -8.20 5.03
N ALA A 126 6.39 -7.05 4.63
CA ALA A 126 5.64 -6.18 5.53
C ALA A 126 4.39 -6.89 6.11
N ASP A 127 3.64 -7.59 5.26
CA ASP A 127 2.41 -8.28 5.67
C ASP A 127 2.73 -9.51 6.52
N ALA A 128 3.75 -10.28 6.15
CA ALA A 128 4.19 -11.41 6.97
C ALA A 128 4.65 -10.98 8.36
N LEU A 129 5.40 -9.87 8.47
CA LEU A 129 5.88 -9.34 9.76
C LEU A 129 4.70 -8.91 10.65
N THR A 130 3.75 -8.20 10.06
CA THR A 130 2.56 -7.71 10.77
C THR A 130 1.66 -8.87 11.18
N LEU A 131 1.41 -9.83 10.29
CA LEU A 131 0.63 -11.04 10.58
C LEU A 131 1.28 -11.84 11.71
N ALA A 132 2.59 -12.11 11.62
CA ALA A 132 3.33 -12.84 12.63
C ALA A 132 3.27 -12.17 14.01
N ALA A 133 3.30 -10.84 14.06
CA ALA A 133 3.18 -10.09 15.30
C ALA A 133 1.75 -10.11 15.85
N CYS A 134 0.74 -9.85 15.02
CA CYS A 134 -0.67 -9.85 15.42
C CYS A 134 -1.09 -11.19 16.02
N CYS A 135 -0.63 -12.33 15.49
CA CYS A 135 -0.91 -13.65 16.05
C CYS A 135 -0.25 -13.92 17.43
N GLN A 136 0.69 -13.08 17.87
CA GLN A 136 1.36 -13.19 19.16
C GLN A 136 0.79 -12.25 20.23
N VAL A 137 0.05 -11.22 19.82
CA VAL A 137 -0.56 -10.26 20.74
C VAL A 137 -1.71 -10.91 21.50
N ASN A 138 -1.72 -10.78 22.83
CA ASN A 138 -2.80 -11.28 23.67
C ASN A 138 -4.02 -10.33 23.68
N ALA A 139 -4.60 -10.09 22.51
CA ALA A 139 -5.81 -9.29 22.31
C ALA A 139 -6.59 -9.80 21.08
N PRO A 140 -7.93 -9.66 21.05
CA PRO A 140 -8.70 -10.02 19.86
C PRO A 140 -8.37 -9.06 18.71
N ILE A 141 -7.89 -9.62 17.60
CA ILE A 141 -7.56 -8.89 16.37
C ILE A 141 -8.37 -9.49 15.23
N ARG A 142 -9.02 -8.64 14.44
CA ARG A 142 -9.76 -9.04 13.23
C ARG A 142 -8.88 -8.81 12.01
N LEU A 143 -8.67 -9.85 11.21
CA LEU A 143 -7.99 -9.72 9.93
C LEU A 143 -9.02 -9.35 8.85
N LEU A 144 -8.83 -8.20 8.20
CA LEU A 144 -9.69 -7.68 7.16
C LEU A 144 -8.90 -7.57 5.86
N VAL A 145 -9.42 -8.16 4.78
CA VAL A 145 -8.90 -8.01 3.42
C VAL A 145 -9.86 -7.14 2.63
N ALA A 146 -9.37 -5.98 2.19
CA ALA A 146 -10.10 -5.06 1.32
C ALA A 146 -9.63 -5.18 -0.13
N GLY A 147 -10.57 -5.20 -1.07
CA GLY A 147 -10.28 -5.31 -2.50
C GLY A 147 -9.41 -6.51 -2.88
N PRO A 148 -9.93 -7.74 -2.72
CA PRO A 148 -9.19 -8.96 -3.07
C PRO A 148 -8.63 -8.92 -4.50
N GLY A 149 -7.30 -9.08 -4.61
CA GLY A 149 -6.49 -9.10 -5.82
C GLY A 149 -6.17 -7.73 -6.43
N LEU A 150 -6.51 -6.62 -5.78
CA LEU A 150 -6.26 -5.28 -6.31
C LEU A 150 -4.80 -4.83 -6.20
N ASP A 151 -3.94 -5.52 -5.46
CA ASP A 151 -2.49 -5.30 -5.49
C ASP A 151 -1.83 -5.88 -6.76
N GLY A 152 -2.52 -6.81 -7.43
CA GLY A 152 -2.04 -7.57 -8.58
C GLY A 152 -1.08 -8.71 -8.23
N GLU A 153 -0.89 -9.02 -6.94
CA GLU A 153 0.06 -10.03 -6.48
C GLU A 153 -0.58 -11.42 -6.39
N ILE A 154 -1.84 -11.50 -5.97
CA ILE A 154 -2.61 -12.75 -5.94
C ILE A 154 -3.90 -12.58 -6.73
N SER A 155 -4.28 -13.60 -7.50
CA SER A 155 -5.51 -13.52 -8.28
C SER A 155 -6.75 -13.56 -7.37
N PRO A 156 -7.84 -12.84 -7.70
CA PRO A 156 -9.08 -12.94 -6.93
C PRO A 156 -9.62 -14.38 -6.83
N GLU A 157 -9.38 -15.21 -7.86
CA GLU A 157 -9.80 -16.61 -7.88
C GLU A 157 -9.06 -17.46 -6.84
N ASP A 158 -7.77 -17.17 -6.61
CA ASP A 158 -6.93 -17.87 -5.62
C ASP A 158 -7.21 -17.38 -4.18
N LEU A 159 -7.62 -16.12 -4.02
CA LEU A 159 -8.01 -15.56 -2.72
C LEU A 159 -9.40 -16.01 -2.28
N ARG A 160 -10.37 -16.13 -3.19
CA ARG A 160 -11.78 -16.38 -2.87
C ARG A 160 -12.04 -17.56 -1.92
N PRO A 161 -11.36 -18.72 -2.03
CA PRO A 161 -11.54 -19.82 -1.08
C PRO A 161 -11.09 -19.52 0.36
N GLN A 162 -10.29 -18.47 0.54
CA GLN A 162 -9.67 -18.06 1.80
C GLN A 162 -10.42 -16.89 2.44
N LEU A 163 -11.22 -16.15 1.66
CA LEU A 163 -12.05 -15.08 2.16
C LEU A 163 -13.15 -15.64 3.07
N GLY A 164 -13.31 -15.04 4.25
CA GLY A 164 -14.43 -15.32 5.15
C GLY A 164 -15.62 -14.41 4.87
N SER A 165 -16.32 -14.02 5.93
CA SER A 165 -17.57 -13.26 5.81
C SER A 165 -17.34 -11.88 5.18
N LEU A 166 -18.25 -11.50 4.27
CA LEU A 166 -18.34 -10.14 3.77
C LEU A 166 -18.70 -9.20 4.92
N VAL A 167 -17.84 -8.22 5.19
CA VAL A 167 -18.01 -7.20 6.24
C VAL A 167 -18.63 -5.94 5.66
N HIS A 168 -18.14 -5.49 4.51
CA HIS A 168 -18.60 -4.28 3.85
C HIS A 168 -18.43 -4.34 2.34
N THR A 169 -19.18 -3.51 1.63
CA THR A 169 -18.95 -3.22 0.21
C THR A 169 -18.91 -1.72 0.04
N PHE A 170 -17.75 -1.19 -0.32
CA PHE A 170 -17.56 0.23 -0.50
C PHE A 170 -18.42 0.77 -1.64
N THR A 171 -18.99 1.94 -1.38
CA THR A 171 -19.76 2.74 -2.32
C THR A 171 -18.96 3.99 -2.70
N ALA A 172 -19.44 4.74 -3.69
CA ALA A 172 -18.84 6.02 -4.05
C ALA A 172 -18.76 6.99 -2.85
N GLU A 173 -19.79 7.00 -1.99
CA GLU A 173 -19.89 7.85 -0.79
C GLU A 173 -18.76 7.55 0.21
N ASP A 174 -18.45 6.27 0.44
CA ASP A 174 -17.36 5.88 1.35
C ASP A 174 -16.00 6.48 0.92
N THR A 175 -15.79 6.63 -0.39
CA THR A 175 -14.55 7.16 -0.97
C THR A 175 -14.41 8.68 -0.82
N GLU A 176 -15.49 9.40 -0.55
CA GLU A 176 -15.48 10.87 -0.47
C GLU A 176 -14.55 11.34 0.67
N THR A 177 -14.53 10.60 1.78
CA THR A 177 -13.70 10.85 2.97
C THR A 177 -12.20 10.92 2.67
N ILE A 178 -11.74 10.29 1.60
CA ILE A 178 -10.33 10.25 1.17
C ILE A 178 -10.13 10.84 -0.23
N GLY A 179 -11.12 11.57 -0.75
CA GLY A 179 -11.12 12.06 -2.13
C GLY A 179 -9.90 12.91 -2.45
N SER A 180 -9.50 13.82 -1.56
CA SER A 180 -8.28 14.64 -1.73
C SER A 180 -7.01 13.81 -1.69
N ILE A 181 -6.98 12.78 -0.85
CA ILE A 181 -5.82 11.90 -0.67
C ILE A 181 -5.56 11.10 -1.94
N LEU A 182 -6.61 10.60 -2.59
CA LEU A 182 -6.51 9.85 -3.85
C LEU A 182 -5.88 10.66 -5.00
N GLU A 183 -5.88 11.99 -4.91
CA GLU A 183 -5.30 12.87 -5.93
C GLU A 183 -3.77 12.90 -5.92
N TRP A 184 -3.16 12.56 -4.78
CA TRP A 184 -1.71 12.69 -4.57
C TRP A 184 -1.07 11.45 -3.93
N HIS A 185 -1.79 10.57 -3.24
CA HIS A 185 -1.18 9.40 -2.62
C HIS A 185 -0.74 8.39 -3.70
N PRO A 186 0.43 7.71 -3.57
CA PRO A 186 0.94 6.82 -4.62
C PRO A 186 0.40 5.39 -4.59
N SER A 187 -0.46 5.05 -3.63
CA SER A 187 -1.04 3.70 -3.52
C SER A 187 -1.95 3.38 -4.71
N GLU A 188 -1.57 2.36 -5.48
CA GLU A 188 -2.31 1.88 -6.65
C GLU A 188 -3.48 0.99 -6.24
N ALA A 189 -3.28 0.09 -5.28
CA ALA A 189 -4.33 -0.79 -4.75
C ALA A 189 -5.47 0.01 -4.13
N THR A 190 -5.16 1.02 -3.30
CA THR A 190 -6.18 1.93 -2.74
C THR A 190 -6.89 2.75 -3.81
N ALA A 191 -6.18 3.17 -4.87
CA ALA A 191 -6.77 3.89 -5.99
C ALA A 191 -7.78 3.02 -6.75
N MET A 192 -7.44 1.76 -7.02
CA MET A 192 -8.35 0.81 -7.66
C MET A 192 -9.53 0.41 -6.76
N LEU A 193 -9.31 0.29 -5.45
CA LEU A 193 -10.38 0.07 -4.47
C LEU A 193 -11.42 1.19 -4.54
N ALA A 194 -10.96 2.44 -4.51
CA ALA A 194 -11.85 3.60 -4.66
C ALA A 194 -12.51 3.67 -6.05
N ALA A 195 -11.78 3.34 -7.12
CA ALA A 195 -12.31 3.34 -8.48
C ALA A 195 -13.45 2.31 -8.64
N THR A 196 -13.25 1.09 -8.16
CA THR A 196 -14.27 0.03 -8.23
C THR A 196 -15.48 0.34 -7.36
N ALA A 197 -15.30 0.99 -6.20
CA ALA A 197 -16.39 1.51 -5.37
C ALA A 197 -17.20 2.61 -6.07
N ARG A 198 -16.55 3.40 -6.95
CA ARG A 198 -17.19 4.40 -7.82
C ARG A 198 -17.78 3.80 -9.12
N GLY A 199 -17.64 2.50 -9.33
CA GLY A 199 -18.21 1.78 -10.46
C GLY A 199 -17.27 1.53 -11.62
N ALA A 200 -15.97 1.85 -11.51
CA ALA A 200 -15.00 1.52 -12.56
C ALA A 200 -14.88 0.00 -12.74
N ARG A 201 -14.88 -0.46 -14.00
CA ARG A 201 -14.78 -1.87 -14.39
C ARG A 201 -13.86 -2.03 -15.60
N GLY A 202 -13.26 -3.21 -15.74
CA GLY A 202 -12.34 -3.52 -16.83
C GLY A 202 -11.03 -4.09 -16.32
N VAL A 203 -9.90 -3.64 -16.87
CA VAL A 203 -8.58 -4.18 -16.55
C VAL A 203 -7.60 -3.02 -16.35
N CYS A 204 -6.99 -2.95 -15.18
CA CYS A 204 -6.01 -1.92 -14.84
C CYS A 204 -4.59 -2.47 -14.97
N GLU A 205 -3.71 -1.75 -15.66
CA GLU A 205 -2.27 -2.02 -15.66
C GLU A 205 -1.59 -1.14 -14.59
N VAL A 206 -0.87 -1.80 -13.68
CA VAL A 206 -0.05 -1.21 -12.62
C VAL A 206 1.45 -1.46 -12.89
N ARG A 207 2.32 -0.97 -12.00
CA ARG A 207 3.79 -1.00 -12.13
C ARG A 207 4.44 -2.37 -12.42
N ASP A 208 5.73 -2.32 -12.78
CA ASP A 208 6.68 -3.45 -12.88
C ASP A 208 6.24 -4.61 -13.79
N ALA A 209 5.87 -4.26 -15.02
CA ALA A 209 5.43 -5.17 -16.10
C ALA A 209 4.08 -5.88 -15.84
N GLY A 210 3.26 -5.33 -14.95
CA GLY A 210 1.81 -5.26 -15.12
C GLY A 210 1.13 -6.60 -15.28
N LEU A 211 0.99 -7.34 -14.19
CA LEU A 211 -0.10 -8.30 -14.13
C LEU A 211 -1.39 -7.49 -14.26
N PRO A 212 -2.20 -7.74 -15.30
CA PRO A 212 -3.43 -6.99 -15.49
C PRO A 212 -4.36 -7.25 -14.30
N VAL A 213 -4.76 -6.20 -13.60
CA VAL A 213 -5.63 -6.27 -12.43
C VAL A 213 -7.09 -6.16 -12.87
N PRO A 214 -7.93 -7.20 -12.70
CA PRO A 214 -9.33 -7.13 -13.04
C PRO A 214 -10.08 -6.17 -12.09
N LEU A 215 -10.71 -5.14 -12.65
CA LEU A 215 -11.62 -4.27 -11.92
C LEU A 215 -13.04 -4.87 -11.99
N THR A 216 -13.42 -5.59 -10.94
CA THR A 216 -14.68 -6.37 -10.88
C THR A 216 -15.62 -5.87 -9.77
N ASP A 217 -16.77 -6.53 -9.61
CA ASP A 217 -17.69 -6.30 -8.50
C ASP A 217 -17.17 -6.78 -7.14
N GLU A 218 -16.09 -7.57 -7.12
CA GLU A 218 -15.37 -7.98 -5.90
C GLU A 218 -14.35 -6.91 -5.46
N GLY A 219 -13.95 -6.01 -6.36
CA GLY A 219 -13.00 -4.93 -6.08
C GLY A 219 -13.34 -4.05 -4.88
N PRO A 220 -14.61 -3.64 -4.64
CA PRO A 220 -14.94 -2.78 -3.51
C PRO A 220 -15.29 -3.55 -2.22
N THR A 221 -15.12 -4.87 -2.15
CA THR A 221 -15.53 -5.65 -0.97
C THR A 221 -14.47 -5.66 0.13
N VAL A 222 -14.92 -5.87 1.36
CA VAL A 222 -14.07 -6.12 2.52
C VAL A 222 -14.54 -7.42 3.17
N HIS A 223 -13.61 -8.33 3.39
CA HIS A 223 -13.88 -9.63 4.00
C HIS A 223 -13.11 -9.78 5.30
N GLU A 224 -13.75 -10.36 6.30
CA GLU A 224 -13.07 -10.84 7.50
C GLU A 224 -12.53 -12.23 7.24
N VAL A 225 -11.28 -12.46 7.64
CA VAL A 225 -10.56 -13.72 7.44
C VAL A 225 -10.13 -14.24 8.80
N ASP A 226 -10.10 -15.57 8.94
CA ASP A 226 -9.59 -16.20 10.16
C ASP A 226 -8.07 -16.00 10.25
N LEU A 227 -7.64 -15.37 11.35
CA LEU A 227 -6.25 -14.99 11.58
C LEU A 227 -5.34 -16.23 11.73
N ASP A 228 -5.82 -17.30 12.36
CA ASP A 228 -5.05 -18.53 12.56
C ASP A 228 -4.91 -19.29 11.24
N ASP A 229 -5.96 -19.34 10.42
CA ASP A 229 -5.90 -19.94 9.08
C ASP A 229 -4.94 -19.17 8.17
N ALA A 230 -4.95 -17.84 8.20
CA ALA A 230 -4.01 -17.00 7.46
C ALA A 230 -2.56 -17.27 7.87
N LEU A 231 -2.27 -17.28 9.18
CA LEU A 231 -0.94 -17.64 9.68
C LEU A 231 -0.55 -19.07 9.29
N SER A 232 -1.47 -20.03 9.38
CA SER A 232 -1.18 -21.44 9.11
C SER A 232 -0.66 -21.68 7.69
N ARG A 233 -1.15 -20.88 6.73
CA ARG A 233 -0.79 -20.92 5.31
C ARG A 233 0.45 -20.11 4.99
N ASN A 234 0.60 -18.93 5.59
CA ASN A 234 1.69 -18.02 5.30
C ASN A 234 3.03 -18.56 5.84
N SER A 235 3.83 -19.17 4.94
CA SER A 235 5.06 -19.84 5.33
C SER A 235 6.11 -18.86 5.82
N LEU A 236 6.16 -17.66 5.24
CA LEU A 236 7.05 -16.60 5.68
C LEU A 236 6.69 -16.10 7.07
N ALA A 237 5.42 -15.75 7.33
CA ALA A 237 4.95 -15.25 8.62
C ALA A 237 5.28 -16.23 9.76
N ARG A 238 5.04 -17.53 9.56
CA ARG A 238 5.40 -18.56 10.55
C ARG A 238 6.91 -18.65 10.80
N ALA A 239 7.72 -18.51 9.75
CA ALA A 239 9.17 -18.61 9.87
C ALA A 239 9.77 -17.42 10.63
N ILE A 240 9.16 -16.24 10.53
CA ILE A 240 9.70 -15.00 11.11
C ILE A 240 9.13 -14.63 12.49
N MET A 241 8.22 -15.43 13.06
CA MET A 241 7.55 -15.11 14.32
C MET A 241 8.50 -14.76 15.47
N THR A 242 9.68 -15.38 15.51
CA THR A 242 10.68 -15.18 16.57
C THR A 242 11.87 -14.34 16.12
N THR A 243 11.72 -13.55 15.05
CA THR A 243 12.79 -12.65 14.59
C THR A 243 12.88 -11.42 15.48
N ALA A 244 14.10 -11.04 15.83
CA ALA A 244 14.39 -9.88 16.68
C ALA A 244 15.04 -8.72 15.89
N ALA A 245 15.23 -8.91 14.58
CA ALA A 245 15.75 -7.88 13.68
C ALA A 245 15.18 -8.04 12.26
N LEU A 246 15.07 -6.94 11.54
CA LEU A 246 14.55 -6.91 10.16
C LEU A 246 15.42 -7.72 9.19
N ASP A 247 16.75 -7.70 9.36
CA ASP A 247 17.67 -8.45 8.49
C ASP A 247 17.51 -9.97 8.62
N GLU A 248 17.16 -10.47 9.81
CA GLU A 248 16.76 -11.86 10.04
C GLU A 248 15.48 -12.20 9.27
N ALA A 249 14.46 -11.33 9.33
CA ALA A 249 13.21 -11.53 8.59
C ALA A 249 13.44 -11.47 7.07
N GLU A 250 14.29 -10.55 6.59
CA GLU A 250 14.69 -10.50 5.18
C GLU A 250 15.41 -11.80 4.75
N ALA A 251 16.23 -12.41 5.62
CA ALA A 251 16.92 -13.65 5.32
C ALA A 251 15.92 -14.80 5.09
N HIS A 252 14.90 -14.92 5.93
CA HIS A 252 13.81 -15.90 5.73
C HIS A 252 12.99 -15.62 4.47
N SER A 253 12.72 -14.35 4.17
CA SER A 253 12.06 -13.96 2.92
C SER A 253 12.83 -14.46 1.70
N ARG A 254 14.17 -14.30 1.68
CA ARG A 254 15.00 -14.85 0.60
C ARG A 254 14.98 -16.37 0.53
N GLU A 255 14.97 -17.05 1.67
CA GLU A 255 14.97 -18.52 1.73
C GLU A 255 13.64 -19.11 1.22
N ILE A 256 12.51 -18.50 1.60
CA ILE A 256 11.17 -19.03 1.35
C ILE A 256 10.61 -18.50 0.02
N CYS A 257 10.69 -17.18 -0.20
CA CYS A 257 10.13 -16.52 -1.38
C CYS A 257 11.14 -16.44 -2.53
N GLY A 258 12.43 -16.69 -2.28
CA GLY A 258 13.50 -16.55 -3.28
C GLY A 258 13.99 -15.12 -3.48
N PHE A 259 13.41 -14.13 -2.80
CA PHE A 259 13.78 -12.72 -2.86
C PHE A 259 13.37 -12.00 -1.57
N SER A 260 13.83 -10.76 -1.39
CA SER A 260 13.26 -9.81 -0.44
C SER A 260 12.85 -8.55 -1.21
N GLU A 261 11.70 -7.96 -0.89
CA GLU A 261 11.26 -6.71 -1.52
C GLU A 261 12.25 -5.55 -1.28
N ILE A 262 13.01 -5.59 -0.18
CA ILE A 262 14.08 -4.62 0.09
C ILE A 262 15.25 -4.82 -0.88
N ASP A 263 15.54 -6.05 -1.34
CA ASP A 263 16.54 -6.27 -2.39
C ASP A 263 16.11 -5.68 -3.72
N TYR A 264 14.83 -5.84 -4.08
CA TYR A 264 14.25 -5.20 -5.24
C TYR A 264 14.40 -3.67 -5.14
N GLU A 265 14.10 -3.07 -3.98
CA GLU A 265 14.26 -1.63 -3.76
C GLU A 265 15.72 -1.19 -3.82
N ARG A 266 16.67 -1.93 -3.23
CA ARG A 266 18.11 -1.66 -3.33
C ARG A 266 18.57 -1.64 -4.80
N ASN A 267 18.14 -2.62 -5.58
CA ASN A 267 18.46 -2.70 -7.01
C ASN A 267 17.83 -1.54 -7.80
N LYS A 268 16.55 -1.23 -7.56
CA LYS A 268 15.84 -0.13 -8.23
C LYS A 268 16.45 1.23 -7.87
N ALA A 269 16.77 1.47 -6.61
CA ALA A 269 17.41 2.71 -6.16
C ALA A 269 18.81 2.89 -6.78
N ALA A 270 19.60 1.81 -6.88
CA ALA A 270 20.90 1.84 -7.57
C ALA A 270 20.75 2.19 -9.05
N TRP A 271 19.79 1.58 -9.74
CA TRP A 271 19.50 1.87 -11.14
C TRP A 271 19.00 3.31 -11.37
N LEU A 272 18.10 3.82 -10.52
CA LEU A 272 17.58 5.19 -10.61
C LEU A 272 18.68 6.24 -10.42
N LYS A 273 19.69 5.97 -9.59
CA LYS A 273 20.83 6.87 -9.36
C LYS A 273 21.66 7.10 -10.63
N ASP A 274 21.70 6.12 -11.53
CA ASP A 274 22.46 6.17 -12.77
C ASP A 274 21.67 6.80 -13.93
N GLN A 275 20.38 7.10 -13.73
CA GLN A 275 19.55 7.70 -14.77
C GLN A 275 19.70 9.23 -14.84
N PRO A 276 19.83 9.81 -16.05
CA PRO A 276 19.79 11.24 -16.20
C PRO A 276 18.38 11.78 -15.87
N PRO A 277 18.27 12.95 -15.24
CA PRO A 277 16.97 13.54 -14.96
C PRO A 277 16.23 13.86 -16.27
N VAL A 278 15.03 13.30 -16.42
CA VAL A 278 14.13 13.58 -17.55
C VAL A 278 13.34 14.85 -17.24
N THR A 279 13.40 15.84 -18.13
CA THR A 279 12.59 17.05 -17.98
C THR A 279 11.22 16.81 -18.61
N LEU A 280 10.15 17.23 -17.93
CA LEU A 280 8.80 17.11 -18.44
C LEU A 280 8.59 18.12 -19.57
N ASN A 281 8.59 17.63 -20.81
CA ASN A 281 8.18 18.40 -21.99
C ASN A 281 6.76 17.96 -22.41
N PRO A 282 5.76 18.85 -22.38
CA PRO A 282 4.37 18.49 -22.69
C PRO A 282 4.16 17.74 -24.02
N GLU A 283 4.81 18.17 -25.10
CA GLU A 283 4.62 17.56 -26.42
C GLU A 283 5.19 16.13 -26.48
N ASP A 284 6.38 15.94 -25.88
CA ASP A 284 7.04 14.64 -25.80
C ASP A 284 6.23 13.68 -24.92
N VAL A 285 5.74 14.16 -23.78
CA VAL A 285 4.93 13.38 -22.83
C VAL A 285 3.64 12.90 -23.48
N LEU A 286 2.89 13.78 -24.15
CA LEU A 286 1.65 13.39 -24.82
C LEU A 286 1.92 12.38 -25.95
N SER A 287 3.01 12.56 -26.70
CA SER A 287 3.42 11.64 -27.76
C SER A 287 3.86 10.27 -27.22
N GLN A 288 4.54 10.23 -26.07
CA GLN A 288 4.89 8.97 -25.40
C GLN A 288 3.66 8.29 -24.80
N LEU A 289 2.76 9.06 -24.18
CA LEU A 289 1.50 8.57 -23.65
C LEU A 289 0.66 7.90 -24.75
N ASP A 290 0.60 8.46 -25.95
CA ASP A 290 -0.12 7.85 -27.08
C ASP A 290 0.44 6.47 -27.46
N ARG A 291 1.77 6.32 -27.45
CA ARG A 291 2.42 5.02 -27.69
C ARG A 291 2.12 4.03 -26.57
N PHE A 292 2.23 4.47 -25.33
CA PHE A 292 1.91 3.68 -24.15
C PHE A 292 0.45 3.19 -24.20
N GLN A 293 -0.51 4.09 -24.45
CA GLN A 293 -1.93 3.74 -24.55
C GLN A 293 -2.22 2.80 -25.72
N ALA A 294 -1.63 3.03 -26.89
CA ALA A 294 -1.80 2.15 -28.04
C ALA A 294 -1.34 0.73 -27.74
N ASP A 295 -0.16 0.59 -27.12
CA ASP A 295 0.40 -0.69 -26.71
C ASP A 295 -0.45 -1.38 -25.62
N ALA A 296 -0.87 -0.65 -24.59
CA ALA A 296 -1.75 -1.16 -23.54
C ALA A 296 -3.10 -1.69 -24.09
N ARG A 297 -3.71 -0.99 -25.05
CA ARG A 297 -4.93 -1.47 -25.73
C ARG A 297 -4.73 -2.80 -26.46
N THR A 298 -3.54 -3.06 -27.02
CA THR A 298 -3.27 -4.37 -27.66
C THR A 298 -3.28 -5.54 -26.67
N ARG A 299 -3.03 -5.26 -25.38
CA ARG A 299 -3.12 -6.22 -24.27
C ARG A 299 -4.50 -6.26 -23.60
N GLY A 300 -5.48 -5.48 -24.07
CA GLY A 300 -6.81 -5.39 -23.48
C GLY A 300 -6.88 -4.58 -22.19
N ILE A 301 -5.89 -3.73 -21.93
CA ILE A 301 -5.88 -2.84 -20.76
C ILE A 301 -6.81 -1.66 -21.01
N THR A 302 -7.69 -1.40 -20.04
CA THR A 302 -8.70 -0.33 -20.12
C THR A 302 -8.39 0.83 -19.18
N HIS A 303 -7.65 0.58 -18.10
CA HIS A 303 -7.27 1.59 -17.11
C HIS A 303 -5.78 1.51 -16.77
N THR A 304 -5.24 2.60 -16.22
CA THR A 304 -3.93 2.59 -15.56
C THR A 304 -3.88 3.65 -14.44
N THR A 305 -2.79 3.68 -13.69
CA THR A 305 -2.57 4.62 -12.59
C THR A 305 -1.62 5.75 -13.03
N PHE A 306 -1.74 6.93 -12.42
CA PHE A 306 -0.79 8.02 -12.65
C PHE A 306 0.63 7.67 -12.22
N ARG A 307 0.78 6.77 -11.24
CA ARG A 307 2.08 6.24 -10.85
C ARG A 307 2.69 5.42 -11.98
N HIS A 308 1.95 4.46 -12.53
CA HIS A 308 2.44 3.64 -13.64
C HIS A 308 2.78 4.48 -14.87
N ILE A 309 1.96 5.47 -15.23
CA ILE A 309 2.30 6.41 -16.31
C ILE A 309 3.61 7.15 -15.99
N THR A 310 3.80 7.63 -14.76
CA THR A 310 5.04 8.31 -14.36
C THR A 310 6.26 7.40 -14.55
N GLU A 311 6.18 6.15 -14.09
CA GLU A 311 7.27 5.16 -14.21
C GLU A 311 7.49 4.75 -15.68
N ALA A 312 6.44 4.48 -16.45
CA ALA A 312 6.52 4.08 -17.87
C ALA A 312 7.11 5.18 -18.77
N LEU A 313 6.91 6.45 -18.41
CA LEU A 313 7.50 7.60 -19.10
C LEU A 313 8.90 7.98 -18.59
N ASN A 314 9.47 7.22 -17.64
CA ASN A 314 10.75 7.49 -16.98
C ASN A 314 10.81 8.89 -16.36
N LEU A 315 9.68 9.39 -15.83
CA LEU A 315 9.61 10.66 -15.13
C LEU A 315 9.96 10.47 -13.65
N ASN A 316 10.55 11.50 -13.04
CA ASN A 316 10.85 11.48 -11.62
C ASN A 316 9.56 11.60 -10.80
N GLY A 317 9.51 10.99 -9.62
CA GLY A 317 8.33 11.04 -8.75
C GLY A 317 7.90 12.44 -8.31
N SER A 318 8.85 13.36 -8.19
CA SER A 318 8.57 14.78 -7.94
C SER A 318 7.77 15.46 -9.06
N GLN A 319 7.76 14.90 -10.27
CA GLN A 319 7.04 15.43 -11.43
C GLN A 319 5.63 14.83 -11.57
N ARG A 320 5.24 13.85 -10.75
CA ARG A 320 3.94 13.16 -10.88
C ARG A 320 2.75 14.11 -10.80
N ASP A 321 2.78 15.08 -9.88
CA ASP A 321 1.69 16.06 -9.73
C ASP A 321 1.59 16.99 -10.95
N GLU A 322 2.73 17.33 -11.57
CA GLU A 322 2.79 18.12 -12.79
C GLU A 322 2.28 17.32 -13.99
N LEU A 323 2.72 16.08 -14.14
CA LEU A 323 2.24 15.13 -15.14
C LEU A 323 0.73 14.98 -15.04
N ARG A 324 0.22 14.67 -13.86
CA ARG A 324 -1.21 14.50 -13.61
C ARG A 324 -2.02 15.72 -14.06
N ARG A 325 -1.61 16.92 -13.66
CA ARG A 325 -2.25 18.18 -14.09
C ARG A 325 -2.20 18.35 -15.60
N LEU A 326 -1.07 18.08 -16.25
CA LEU A 326 -0.93 18.14 -17.71
C LEU A 326 -1.94 17.21 -18.39
N LEU A 327 -2.01 15.95 -17.95
CA LEU A 327 -2.86 14.94 -18.57
C LEU A 327 -4.34 15.29 -18.44
N ILE A 328 -4.80 15.64 -17.23
CA ILE A 328 -6.20 16.00 -16.97
C ILE A 328 -6.61 17.24 -17.76
N ASN A 329 -5.74 18.26 -17.84
CA ASN A 329 -6.04 19.47 -18.61
C ASN A 329 -6.08 19.21 -20.12
N SER A 330 -5.27 18.27 -20.61
CA SER A 330 -5.16 17.98 -22.05
C SER A 330 -6.22 17.01 -22.53
N ARG A 331 -6.62 16.04 -21.70
CA ARG A 331 -7.58 14.96 -22.02
C ARG A 331 -8.51 14.70 -20.83
N PRO A 332 -9.37 15.66 -20.45
CA PRO A 332 -10.22 15.52 -19.26
C PRO A 332 -11.18 14.32 -19.34
N GLY A 333 -11.60 13.91 -20.54
CA GLY A 333 -12.48 12.75 -20.74
C GLY A 333 -11.82 11.40 -20.41
N GLN A 334 -10.50 11.35 -20.29
CA GLN A 334 -9.75 10.13 -19.91
C GLN A 334 -9.48 10.05 -18.40
N TYR A 335 -9.90 11.04 -17.62
CA TYR A 335 -9.76 10.98 -16.17
C TYR A 335 -10.98 10.31 -15.51
N ASP A 336 -10.84 9.03 -15.18
CA ASP A 336 -11.86 8.25 -14.47
C ASP A 336 -11.44 8.09 -13.00
N ALA A 337 -11.67 9.15 -12.22
CA ALA A 337 -11.03 9.39 -10.93
C ALA A 337 -11.12 8.19 -9.94
N PRO A 338 -9.99 7.71 -9.39
CA PRO A 338 -8.62 8.26 -9.47
C PRO A 338 -7.74 7.68 -10.60
N LEU A 339 -8.29 6.86 -11.48
CA LEU A 339 -7.56 6.17 -12.56
C LEU A 339 -7.52 6.98 -13.86
N TRP A 340 -6.67 6.53 -14.78
CA TRP A 340 -6.63 6.99 -16.16
C TRP A 340 -7.30 5.97 -17.07
N ASN A 341 -8.38 6.36 -17.74
CA ASN A 341 -9.10 5.53 -18.71
C ASN A 341 -8.41 5.59 -20.07
N ILE A 342 -7.91 4.44 -20.52
CA ILE A 342 -7.20 4.27 -21.78
C ILE A 342 -8.17 4.14 -22.96
N ASP A 343 -9.40 3.67 -22.72
CA ASP A 343 -10.41 3.39 -23.76
C ASP A 343 -11.33 4.58 -24.08
N ALA A 344 -11.24 5.67 -23.31
CA ALA A 344 -12.05 6.88 -23.48
C ALA A 344 -11.66 7.75 -24.69
#